data_AF-A0A0Q7XTY0-F1
#
_entry.id   AF-A0A0Q7XTY0-F1
#
_cell.length_a   1.000
_cell.length_b   1.000
_cell.length_c   1.000
_cell.angle_alpha   90.00
_cell.angle_beta   90.00
_cell.angle_gamma   90.00
#
_symmetry.space_group_name_H-M   'P 1'
#
loop_
_entity.id
_entity.type
_entity.pdbx_description
1 polymer ?
#
loop_
_entity_poly.entity_id
_entity_poly.type
_entity_poly.pdbx_seq_one_letter_code
_entity_poly.pdbx_strand_id
1 'polypeptide(L)'
;MKKDTNTHVIASKIIENGLQDLGRRALAVKLGISERQARYALEMIRNRVETRPVEPPKPLDTTDTIPPTASFDERASVTDLTNWREGWTREFHPPKIESETDRKGQVRTRSVTHDPGVVWPANWQGPTSYDQLGIAAKPNRRVKWGLIVTAAQQHTPVHGPALMALAALAAYRDASLCIVGIEHTAQGAASKTDKIADWPAMVEGYVTTQRHDLGDIVVDGAFPIKATHEAPLDGIGSYCQGRSHVFGSMRQDMITLPRFRGAKQAFARASGAISVPNYSRSKAGMTAIQNHVIGAVIIQGDFEGNVFSRNVRCHPVSGEIWDLDVVVENGIVRDASTVIEERGLKRPVLGVGCVHVRWINQSCVRALWGKPEGDISVVEALNPSEQVLNDVYDGYSGSPHNRKNPFLQIEKRINDDDDIEAELKLTADFLESIQSPSRNTWIVESNHHKHFFRALLELDWKRDPKNAAVLLRCNLAQVEAMQAGDKTFNVLEHALKLANPAANFLMSSLDQPLRFFRYFFQCHGDQGSNGSRGSNTNLKGLGIDIAAADNHAVENHRQLVRLGNIIDEPPYARGINTWGHSFGIEQPDGTMQLVPIVSGKWRP
;
A
#
# COMPACT_ATOMS: atom_id res chain seq x y z
N MET A 1 53.61 16.04 -14.00
CA MET A 1 53.78 15.14 -12.82
C MET A 1 53.91 15.97 -11.55
N LYS A 2 52.88 16.10 -10.73
CA LYS A 2 52.99 16.45 -9.30
C LYS A 2 51.90 15.67 -8.54
N LYS A 3 52.32 14.80 -7.62
CA LYS A 3 51.47 13.99 -6.74
C LYS A 3 50.98 14.83 -5.57
N ASP A 4 49.67 14.91 -5.35
CA ASP A 4 49.09 15.36 -4.08
C ASP A 4 49.53 14.39 -2.99
N THR A 5 50.44 14.84 -2.12
CA THR A 5 50.94 14.04 -1.01
C THR A 5 50.23 14.48 0.27
N ASN A 6 49.63 13.53 0.98
CA ASN A 6 48.85 13.75 2.21
C ASN A 6 49.70 14.48 3.29
N THR A 7 49.16 15.54 3.89
CA THR A 7 49.81 16.38 4.92
C THR A 7 50.38 15.57 6.09
N HIS A 8 49.72 14.46 6.47
CA HIS A 8 50.23 13.56 7.51
C HIS A 8 51.57 12.92 7.15
N VAL A 9 51.75 12.52 5.90
CA VAL A 9 52.99 11.89 5.41
C VAL A 9 54.13 12.90 5.39
N ILE A 10 53.84 14.15 5.02
CA ILE A 10 54.81 15.24 5.04
C ILE A 10 55.21 15.56 6.48
N ALA A 11 54.27 15.62 7.41
CA ALA A 11 54.55 15.88 8.82
C ALA A 11 55.40 14.76 9.46
N SER A 12 55.11 13.49 9.18
CA SER A 12 55.96 12.38 9.64
C SER A 12 57.38 12.50 9.10
N LYS A 13 57.56 12.80 7.80
CA LYS A 13 58.89 13.01 7.21
C LYS A 13 59.64 14.17 7.86
N ILE A 14 58.97 15.26 8.22
CA ILE A 14 59.62 16.39 8.92
C ILE A 14 60.13 15.95 10.30
N ILE A 15 59.33 15.15 11.03
CA ILE A 15 59.71 14.63 12.35
C ILE A 15 60.86 13.63 12.24
N GLU A 16 60.74 12.65 11.36
CA GLU A 16 61.73 11.58 11.16
C GLU A 16 63.09 12.11 10.72
N ASN A 17 63.11 13.19 9.94
CA ASN A 17 64.35 13.80 9.46
C ASN A 17 64.87 14.94 10.34
N GLY A 18 64.24 15.20 11.50
CA GLY A 18 64.69 16.25 12.43
C GLY A 18 64.63 17.67 11.86
N LEU A 19 63.63 17.98 11.04
CA LEU A 19 63.53 19.25 10.30
C LEU A 19 62.55 20.26 10.91
N GLN A 20 62.09 20.04 12.14
CA GLN A 20 61.02 20.82 12.79
C GLN A 20 61.36 22.30 12.97
N ASP A 21 62.65 22.63 13.11
CA ASP A 21 63.14 23.99 13.35
C ASP A 21 63.33 24.80 12.06
N LEU A 22 63.17 24.17 10.89
CA LEU A 22 63.27 24.86 9.61
C LEU A 22 62.00 25.65 9.31
N GLY A 23 62.16 26.86 8.76
CA GLY A 23 61.05 27.65 8.24
C GLY A 23 60.39 27.01 7.01
N ARG A 24 59.09 27.29 6.79
CA ARG A 24 58.27 26.72 5.69
C ARG A 24 58.91 26.82 4.30
N ARG A 25 59.69 27.87 4.03
CA ARG A 25 60.44 28.08 2.76
C ARG A 25 61.58 27.08 2.59
N ALA A 26 62.40 26.91 3.63
CA ALA A 26 63.51 25.96 3.62
C ALA A 26 63.00 24.51 3.50
N LEU A 27 61.88 24.20 4.16
CA LEU A 27 61.23 22.89 4.07
C LEU A 27 60.63 22.59 2.69
N ALA A 28 59.99 23.57 2.06
CA ALA A 28 59.43 23.43 0.72
C ALA A 28 60.52 23.05 -0.30
N VAL A 29 61.67 23.73 -0.25
CA VAL A 29 62.82 23.44 -1.11
C VAL A 29 63.41 22.06 -0.78
N LYS A 30 63.64 21.76 0.51
CA LYS A 30 64.32 20.53 0.94
C LYS A 30 63.50 19.26 0.69
N LEU A 31 62.17 19.36 0.74
CA LEU A 31 61.26 18.21 0.55
C LEU A 31 60.59 18.19 -0.84
N GLY A 32 60.84 19.18 -1.70
CA GLY A 32 60.24 19.26 -3.03
C GLY A 32 58.71 19.45 -3.01
N ILE A 33 58.20 20.10 -1.96
CA ILE A 33 56.77 20.34 -1.71
C ILE A 33 56.43 21.83 -1.80
N SER A 34 55.14 22.17 -1.87
CA SER A 34 54.74 23.59 -1.81
C SER A 34 54.91 24.18 -0.41
N GLU A 35 55.17 25.49 -0.31
CA GLU A 35 55.20 26.21 0.98
C GLU A 35 53.89 26.05 1.77
N ARG A 36 52.75 25.90 1.06
CA ARG A 36 51.44 25.67 1.66
C ARG A 36 51.39 24.31 2.37
N GLN A 37 51.88 23.25 1.73
CA GLN A 37 51.97 21.91 2.32
C GLN A 37 52.94 21.89 3.50
N ALA A 38 54.11 22.54 3.37
CA ALA A 38 55.08 22.65 4.46
C ALA A 38 54.50 23.39 5.67
N ARG A 39 53.71 24.46 5.45
CA ARG A 39 53.02 25.19 6.52
C ARG A 39 52.02 24.31 7.27
N TYR A 40 51.12 23.63 6.55
CA TYR A 40 50.11 22.78 7.19
C TYR A 40 50.73 21.61 7.96
N ALA A 41 51.81 21.02 7.43
CA ALA A 41 52.54 19.96 8.14
C ALA A 41 53.16 20.47 9.45
N LEU A 42 53.80 21.65 9.44
CA LEU A 42 54.36 22.26 10.66
C LEU A 42 53.27 22.63 11.69
N GLU A 43 52.13 23.14 11.23
CA GLU A 43 50.98 23.48 12.08
C GLU A 43 50.42 22.22 12.77
N MET A 44 50.33 21.11 12.03
CA MET A 44 49.91 19.82 12.55
C MET A 44 50.90 19.23 13.57
N ILE A 45 52.21 19.45 13.40
CA ILE A 45 53.24 19.04 14.37
C ILE A 45 53.13 19.87 15.65
N ARG A 46 52.93 21.18 15.54
CA ARG A 46 52.81 22.09 16.69
C ARG A 46 51.55 21.82 17.53
N ASN A 47 50.43 21.49 16.88
CA ASN A 47 49.18 21.18 17.56
C ASN A 47 49.17 19.80 18.24
N ARG A 48 50.20 18.97 18.06
CA ARG A 48 50.31 17.64 18.70
C ARG A 48 50.92 17.69 20.10
N VAL A 49 51.24 18.88 20.62
CA VAL A 49 51.81 19.07 21.96
C VAL A 49 50.77 19.72 22.88
N GLU A 50 49.65 19.03 23.11
CA GLU A 50 48.83 19.19 24.33
C GLU A 50 48.30 17.82 24.75
N THR A 51 49.18 16.96 25.27
CA THR A 51 48.74 15.89 26.15
C THR A 51 48.56 16.49 27.55
N ARG A 52 47.32 16.82 27.91
CA ARG A 52 46.97 17.11 29.30
C ARG A 52 47.31 15.88 30.16
N PRO A 53 47.91 16.05 31.36
CA PRO A 53 48.04 14.95 32.30
C PRO A 53 46.64 14.46 32.68
N VAL A 54 46.46 13.15 32.68
CA VAL A 54 45.26 12.49 33.19
C VAL A 54 45.20 12.75 34.69
N GLU A 55 44.27 13.59 35.14
CA GLU A 55 43.93 13.67 36.56
C GLU A 55 43.52 12.27 37.05
N PRO A 56 44.01 11.82 38.22
CA PRO A 56 43.49 10.60 38.82
C PRO A 56 41.97 10.75 39.00
N PRO A 57 41.19 9.70 38.73
CA PRO A 57 39.74 9.78 38.86
C PRO A 57 39.40 10.24 40.27
N LYS A 58 38.60 11.32 40.36
CA LYS A 58 37.98 11.69 41.63
C LYS A 58 37.31 10.43 42.19
N PRO A 59 37.45 10.14 43.51
CA PRO A 59 36.72 9.05 44.12
C PRO A 59 35.25 9.22 43.76
N LEU A 60 34.68 8.21 43.10
CA LEU A 60 33.24 8.13 42.95
C LEU A 60 32.68 8.06 44.36
N ASP A 61 31.93 9.08 44.74
CA ASP A 61 31.05 9.02 45.90
C ASP A 61 29.93 8.03 45.54
N THR A 62 30.21 6.75 45.74
CA THR A 62 29.28 5.65 45.46
C THR A 62 28.37 5.50 46.66
N THR A 63 27.25 6.22 46.64
CA THR A 63 26.06 5.70 47.29
C THR A 63 25.55 4.54 46.43
N ASP A 64 25.64 3.33 46.98
CA ASP A 64 24.99 2.12 46.47
C ASP A 64 23.48 2.39 46.41
N THR A 65 23.02 2.88 45.27
CA THR A 65 21.59 2.97 44.99
C THR A 65 21.31 2.00 43.86
N ILE A 66 20.86 0.81 44.23
CA ILE A 66 19.96 0.04 43.37
C ILE A 66 18.87 1.04 42.96
N PRO A 67 18.63 1.30 41.67
CA PRO A 67 17.50 2.12 41.28
C PRO A 67 16.28 1.43 41.88
N PRO A 68 15.51 2.08 42.77
CA PRO A 68 14.34 1.45 43.36
C PRO A 68 13.43 0.98 42.22
N THR A 69 12.80 -0.18 42.37
CA THR A 69 11.80 -0.72 41.43
C THR A 69 10.72 0.32 41.06
N ALA A 70 10.48 1.29 41.96
CA ALA A 70 9.62 2.46 41.73
C ALA A 70 10.05 3.39 40.58
N SER A 71 11.33 3.39 40.16
CA SER A 71 11.79 4.21 39.04
C SER A 71 11.30 3.70 37.68
N PHE A 72 10.78 2.46 37.60
CA PHE A 72 10.23 1.92 36.36
C PHE A 72 8.78 2.35 36.15
N ASP A 73 7.93 2.38 37.18
CA ASP A 73 6.56 2.91 37.02
C ASP A 73 6.57 4.42 36.67
N GLU A 74 7.53 5.17 37.20
CA GLU A 74 7.74 6.58 36.83
C GLU A 74 8.41 6.76 35.44
N ARG A 75 9.08 5.74 34.88
CA ARG A 75 9.80 5.77 33.58
C ARG A 75 9.25 4.86 32.49
N ALA A 76 8.20 4.09 32.75
CA ALA A 76 7.34 3.53 31.71
C ALA A 76 6.71 4.66 30.85
N SER A 77 6.76 5.90 31.38
CA SER A 77 6.56 7.19 30.71
C SER A 77 7.66 7.59 29.69
N VAL A 78 8.81 6.92 29.62
CA VAL A 78 9.88 7.25 28.66
C VAL A 78 9.50 6.86 27.23
N THR A 79 8.56 5.92 27.08
CA THR A 79 7.75 5.78 25.87
C THR A 79 6.34 6.27 26.18
N ASP A 80 6.18 7.52 26.61
CA ASP A 80 4.87 8.16 26.67
C ASP A 80 4.24 7.92 25.29
N LEU A 81 3.28 7.00 25.24
CA LEU A 81 2.44 6.77 24.09
C LEU A 81 1.54 8.00 24.00
N THR A 82 2.12 9.15 23.67
CA THR A 82 1.47 10.46 23.71
C THR A 82 0.22 10.52 22.83
N ASN A 83 0.07 9.53 21.93
CA ASN A 83 -1.02 9.44 20.96
C ASN A 83 -1.69 8.05 20.89
N TRP A 84 -1.48 7.13 21.84
CA TRP A 84 -2.27 5.89 21.89
C TRP A 84 -3.49 6.03 22.80
N ARG A 85 -4.49 5.16 22.61
CA ARG A 85 -5.80 5.27 23.26
C ARG A 85 -5.68 5.11 24.78
N GLU A 86 -6.38 5.96 25.53
CA GLU A 86 -6.58 5.79 26.97
C GLU A 86 -7.30 4.46 27.27
N GLY A 87 -7.05 3.90 28.46
CA GLY A 87 -7.69 2.64 28.89
C GLY A 87 -7.10 1.37 28.27
N TRP A 88 -5.89 1.43 27.74
CA TRP A 88 -5.12 0.25 27.31
C TRP A 88 -4.07 -0.10 28.35
N THR A 89 -3.85 -1.40 28.56
CA THR A 89 -2.79 -1.91 29.42
C THR A 89 -1.58 -2.30 28.58
N ARG A 90 -0.39 -2.13 29.14
CA ARG A 90 0.86 -2.52 28.49
C ARG A 90 1.48 -3.66 29.27
N GLU A 91 1.68 -4.78 28.61
CA GLU A 91 2.44 -5.91 29.11
C GLU A 91 3.87 -5.86 28.57
N PHE A 92 4.84 -6.18 29.40
CA PHE A 92 6.26 -6.17 29.04
C PHE A 92 6.96 -7.32 29.76
N HIS A 93 7.97 -7.87 29.10
CA HIS A 93 8.85 -8.84 29.74
C HIS A 93 9.75 -8.18 30.79
N PRO A 94 10.20 -8.95 31.81
CA PRO A 94 11.19 -8.47 32.76
C PRO A 94 12.43 -7.91 32.06
N PRO A 95 13.02 -6.80 32.57
CA PRO A 95 14.19 -6.20 31.95
C PRO A 95 15.37 -7.17 31.83
N LYS A 96 16.08 -7.13 30.70
CA LYS A 96 17.34 -7.87 30.51
C LYS A 96 18.47 -7.09 31.18
N ILE A 97 19.12 -7.69 32.19
CA ILE A 97 20.22 -7.06 32.95
C ILE A 97 21.56 -7.66 32.49
N GLU A 98 22.43 -6.82 31.94
CA GLU A 98 23.82 -7.18 31.67
C GLU A 98 24.71 -6.71 32.83
N SER A 99 25.45 -7.63 33.43
CA SER A 99 26.39 -7.34 34.51
C SER A 99 27.84 -7.57 34.07
N GLU A 100 28.75 -6.74 34.56
CA GLU A 100 30.20 -6.92 34.42
C GLU A 100 30.85 -7.10 35.80
N THR A 101 31.88 -7.94 35.88
CA THR A 101 32.66 -8.08 37.11
C THR A 101 33.85 -7.12 37.06
N ASP A 102 33.96 -6.24 38.04
CA ASP A 102 35.07 -5.31 38.12
C ASP A 102 36.39 -6.00 38.51
N ARG A 103 37.51 -5.26 38.43
CA ARG A 103 38.84 -5.78 38.77
C ARG A 103 38.99 -6.23 40.23
N LYS A 104 38.02 -5.91 41.11
CA LYS A 104 37.97 -6.31 42.52
C LYS A 104 37.04 -7.50 42.75
N GLY A 105 36.47 -8.09 41.70
CA GLY A 105 35.57 -9.23 41.80
C GLY A 105 34.11 -8.86 42.13
N GLN A 106 33.75 -7.57 42.14
CA GLN A 106 32.36 -7.15 42.39
C GLN A 106 31.57 -7.13 41.09
N VAL A 107 30.38 -7.75 41.10
CA VAL A 107 29.43 -7.72 39.99
C VAL A 107 28.73 -6.36 39.99
N ARG A 108 28.81 -5.64 38.86
CA ARG A 108 28.17 -4.34 38.65
C ARG A 108 27.24 -4.42 37.44
N THR A 109 26.09 -3.77 37.52
CA THR A 109 25.18 -3.64 36.37
C THR A 109 25.79 -2.72 35.32
N ARG A 110 26.04 -3.26 34.13
CA ARG A 110 26.56 -2.55 32.96
C ARG A 110 25.45 -1.88 32.18
N SER A 111 24.34 -2.60 31.96
CA SER A 111 23.14 -2.02 31.37
C SER A 111 21.88 -2.81 31.71
N VAL A 112 20.77 -2.10 31.81
CA VAL A 112 19.41 -2.65 31.89
C VAL A 112 18.72 -2.33 30.56
N THR A 113 18.10 -3.34 29.95
CA THR A 113 17.33 -3.18 28.71
C THR A 113 15.86 -3.53 28.96
N HIS A 114 14.99 -2.54 28.78
CA HIS A 114 13.55 -2.64 28.98
C HIS A 114 12.84 -3.07 27.71
N ASP A 115 11.85 -3.95 27.85
CA ASP A 115 11.01 -4.40 26.75
C ASP A 115 10.00 -3.31 26.36
N PRO A 116 9.93 -2.88 25.08
CA PRO A 116 8.86 -2.00 24.61
C PRO A 116 7.47 -2.62 24.81
N GLY A 117 7.34 -3.93 24.88
CA GLY A 117 6.10 -4.59 25.27
C GLY A 117 4.98 -4.57 24.24
N VAL A 118 3.81 -5.02 24.68
CA VAL A 118 2.60 -5.22 23.89
C VAL A 118 1.45 -4.50 24.58
N VAL A 119 0.61 -3.82 23.81
CA VAL A 119 -0.56 -3.13 24.36
C VAL A 119 -1.87 -3.87 24.05
N TRP A 120 -2.75 -3.89 25.04
CA TRP A 120 -4.04 -4.59 25.02
C TRP A 120 -5.17 -3.65 25.49
N PRO A 121 -6.39 -3.77 24.94
CA PRO A 121 -7.56 -3.16 25.56
C PRO A 121 -7.71 -3.61 27.02
N ALA A 122 -8.13 -2.73 27.95
CA ALA A 122 -8.30 -3.12 29.36
C ALA A 122 -9.29 -4.28 29.56
N ASN A 123 -10.25 -4.44 28.66
CA ASN A 123 -11.24 -5.52 28.67
C ASN A 123 -10.94 -6.61 27.63
N TRP A 124 -9.68 -6.77 27.22
CA TRP A 124 -9.28 -7.82 26.29
C TRP A 124 -9.56 -9.20 26.88
N GLN A 125 -10.31 -10.03 26.16
CA GLN A 125 -10.64 -11.41 26.52
C GLN A 125 -10.15 -12.42 25.47
N GLY A 126 -9.47 -11.94 24.43
CA GLY A 126 -8.87 -12.81 23.42
C GLY A 126 -7.52 -13.39 23.88
N PRO A 127 -6.84 -14.14 23.01
CA PRO A 127 -5.54 -14.71 23.30
C PRO A 127 -4.50 -13.62 23.54
N THR A 128 -3.54 -13.89 24.41
CA THR A 128 -2.37 -13.04 24.66
C THR A 128 -1.05 -13.71 24.27
N SER A 129 -1.10 -14.97 23.85
CA SER A 129 0.06 -15.75 23.39
C SER A 129 -0.27 -16.64 22.19
N TYR A 130 0.76 -17.04 21.45
CA TYR A 130 0.61 -17.81 20.20
C TYR A 130 0.05 -19.23 20.41
N ASP A 131 0.24 -19.83 21.58
CA ASP A 131 -0.28 -21.15 21.95
C ASP A 131 -1.79 -21.16 22.19
N GLN A 132 -2.41 -19.99 22.36
CA GLN A 132 -3.84 -19.83 22.60
C GLN A 132 -4.66 -19.63 21.31
N LEU A 133 -4.03 -19.62 20.14
CA LEU A 133 -4.69 -19.33 18.88
C LEU A 133 -5.62 -20.47 18.43
N GLY A 134 -6.85 -20.13 18.06
CA GLY A 134 -7.83 -21.07 17.51
C GLY A 134 -7.81 -21.05 15.99
N ILE A 135 -7.33 -22.12 15.35
CA ILE A 135 -7.25 -22.20 13.88
C ILE A 135 -8.39 -23.09 13.38
N ALA A 136 -9.29 -22.55 12.56
CA ALA A 136 -10.33 -23.33 11.89
C ALA A 136 -9.74 -24.33 10.88
N ALA A 137 -10.57 -25.28 10.44
CA ALA A 137 -10.19 -26.22 9.39
C ALA A 137 -9.70 -25.48 8.13
N LYS A 138 -8.53 -25.89 7.64
CA LYS A 138 -7.90 -25.28 6.47
C LYS A 138 -8.58 -25.78 5.19
N PRO A 139 -8.94 -24.89 4.25
CA PRO A 139 -9.34 -25.32 2.92
C PRO A 139 -8.14 -25.93 2.19
N ASN A 140 -8.38 -26.93 1.36
CA ASN A 140 -7.34 -27.55 0.52
C ASN A 140 -6.96 -26.57 -0.61
N ARG A 141 -5.96 -25.71 -0.36
CA ARG A 141 -5.47 -24.70 -1.31
C ARG A 141 -4.05 -25.02 -1.78
N ARG A 142 -3.73 -24.68 -3.02
CA ARG A 142 -2.42 -24.96 -3.66
C ARG A 142 -1.37 -23.87 -3.36
N VAL A 143 -1.18 -23.55 -2.08
CA VAL A 143 -0.14 -22.61 -1.64
C VAL A 143 1.20 -23.34 -1.52
N LYS A 144 2.24 -22.85 -2.20
CA LYS A 144 3.61 -23.36 -2.08
C LYS A 144 4.36 -22.71 -0.91
N TRP A 145 4.17 -21.41 -0.74
CA TRP A 145 4.73 -20.64 0.36
C TRP A 145 3.88 -19.39 0.62
N GLY A 146 3.92 -18.88 1.85
CA GLY A 146 3.22 -17.66 2.23
C GLY A 146 4.00 -16.80 3.23
N LEU A 147 3.80 -15.49 3.14
CA LEU A 147 4.32 -14.50 4.09
C LEU A 147 3.24 -13.49 4.43
N ILE A 148 3.16 -13.11 5.71
CA ILE A 148 2.43 -11.93 6.15
C ILE A 148 3.46 -10.89 6.59
N VAL A 149 3.55 -9.81 5.84
CA VAL A 149 4.55 -8.76 6.02
C VAL A 149 3.91 -7.54 6.66
N THR A 150 4.39 -7.16 7.84
CA THR A 150 4.02 -5.92 8.53
C THR A 150 5.28 -5.14 8.92
N ALA A 151 5.14 -3.95 9.49
CA ALA A 151 6.26 -3.15 9.96
C ALA A 151 6.19 -2.89 11.46
N ALA A 152 7.33 -2.69 12.12
CA ALA A 152 7.38 -2.20 13.49
C ALA A 152 8.27 -0.97 13.57
N GLN A 153 7.92 0.01 14.42
CA GLN A 153 8.77 1.15 14.78
C GLN A 153 9.67 0.85 15.98
N GLN A 154 10.97 1.15 15.89
CA GLN A 154 11.89 0.87 17.00
C GLN A 154 11.39 1.50 18.31
N HIS A 155 11.67 0.82 19.42
CA HIS A 155 11.35 1.25 20.79
C HIS A 155 9.85 1.49 21.03
N THR A 156 8.98 0.93 20.19
CA THR A 156 7.54 1.17 20.24
C THR A 156 6.80 -0.12 20.56
N PRO A 157 5.80 -0.10 21.46
CA PRO A 157 4.95 -1.25 21.72
C PRO A 157 4.19 -1.74 20.48
N VAL A 158 3.83 -3.01 20.47
CA VAL A 158 2.99 -3.60 19.40
C VAL A 158 1.54 -3.75 19.82
N HIS A 159 0.65 -3.72 18.83
CA HIS A 159 -0.79 -3.88 19.01
C HIS A 159 -1.13 -5.36 19.22
N GLY A 160 -1.34 -5.77 20.47
CA GLY A 160 -1.56 -7.16 20.86
C GLY A 160 -2.68 -7.87 20.10
N PRO A 161 -3.92 -7.33 20.06
CA PRO A 161 -5.01 -7.97 19.33
C PRO A 161 -4.73 -8.22 17.84
N ALA A 162 -4.18 -7.22 17.16
CA ALA A 162 -3.79 -7.32 15.75
C ALA A 162 -2.63 -8.33 15.54
N LEU A 163 -1.69 -8.42 16.48
CA LEU A 163 -0.59 -9.39 16.40
C LEU A 163 -1.13 -10.82 16.47
N MET A 164 -2.06 -11.07 17.39
CA MET A 164 -2.72 -12.38 17.51
C MET A 164 -3.57 -12.69 16.27
N ALA A 165 -4.30 -11.71 15.74
CA ALA A 165 -5.08 -11.89 14.53
C ALA A 165 -4.20 -12.20 13.30
N LEU A 166 -3.09 -11.48 13.12
CA LEU A 166 -2.14 -11.75 12.03
C LEU A 166 -1.46 -13.11 12.20
N ALA A 167 -1.12 -13.53 13.42
CA ALA A 167 -0.55 -14.83 13.69
C ALA A 167 -1.55 -15.97 13.40
N ALA A 168 -2.81 -15.82 13.80
CA ALA A 168 -3.87 -16.77 13.47
C ALA A 168 -4.09 -16.87 11.95
N LEU A 169 -4.10 -15.72 11.26
CA LEU A 169 -4.23 -15.67 9.81
C LEU A 169 -3.02 -16.32 9.11
N ALA A 170 -1.81 -16.08 9.61
CA ALA A 170 -0.58 -16.68 9.08
C ALA A 170 -0.66 -18.21 9.19
N ALA A 171 -1.02 -18.73 10.36
CA ALA A 171 -1.17 -20.15 10.59
C ALA A 171 -2.28 -20.79 9.73
N TYR A 172 -3.39 -20.09 9.52
CA TYR A 172 -4.48 -20.52 8.64
C TYR A 172 -4.09 -20.53 7.15
N ARG A 173 -3.25 -19.59 6.71
CA ARG A 173 -2.82 -19.43 5.30
C ARG A 173 -1.52 -20.19 4.96
N ASP A 174 -0.99 -21.00 5.89
CA ASP A 174 0.33 -21.64 5.76
C ASP A 174 1.44 -20.63 5.43
N ALA A 175 1.38 -19.47 6.08
CA ALA A 175 2.28 -18.36 5.91
C ALA A 175 3.14 -18.13 7.16
N SER A 176 4.33 -17.54 6.97
CA SER A 176 5.17 -17.05 8.08
C SER A 176 4.97 -15.56 8.31
N LEU A 177 5.06 -15.13 9.57
CA LEU A 177 5.08 -13.70 9.90
C LEU A 177 6.48 -13.12 9.64
N CYS A 178 6.53 -11.97 8.96
CA CYS A 178 7.75 -11.22 8.71
C CYS A 178 7.51 -9.75 9.09
N ILE A 179 8.34 -9.21 9.97
CA ILE A 179 8.18 -7.84 10.47
C ILE A 179 9.36 -7.00 10.00
N VAL A 180 9.11 -6.04 9.13
CA VAL A 180 10.13 -5.10 8.69
C VAL A 180 10.39 -4.08 9.80
N GLY A 181 11.62 -4.10 10.33
CA GLY A 181 12.04 -3.16 11.36
C GLY A 181 12.28 -1.77 10.78
N ILE A 182 11.61 -0.75 11.31
CA ILE A 182 11.82 0.66 10.96
C ILE A 182 12.64 1.33 12.05
N GLU A 183 13.87 1.68 11.70
CA GLU A 183 14.79 2.35 12.61
C GLU A 183 14.30 3.74 13.00
N HIS A 184 14.41 4.07 14.29
CA HIS A 184 13.96 5.35 14.83
C HIS A 184 15.04 5.94 15.75
N THR A 185 15.62 7.07 15.34
CA THR A 185 16.76 7.70 16.03
C THR A 185 16.40 8.50 17.28
N ALA A 186 15.15 8.50 17.74
CA ALA A 186 14.74 9.28 18.91
C ALA A 186 15.05 8.60 20.25
N GLN A 187 16.28 8.14 20.47
CA GLN A 187 16.77 8.02 21.84
C GLN A 187 17.13 9.43 22.33
N GLY A 188 16.16 10.11 22.91
CA GLY A 188 16.45 11.23 23.81
C GLY A 188 17.23 10.69 25.00
N ALA A 189 18.54 10.93 25.04
CA ALA A 189 19.42 10.72 26.19
C ALA A 189 19.16 9.44 27.02
N ALA A 190 18.98 8.28 26.37
CA ALA A 190 19.07 7.02 27.10
C ALA A 190 20.48 6.93 27.69
N SER A 191 20.58 6.80 29.01
CA SER A 191 21.88 6.60 29.65
C SER A 191 22.50 5.31 29.08
N LYS A 192 23.83 5.22 28.94
CA LYS A 192 24.49 3.99 28.46
C LYS A 192 24.10 2.75 29.29
N THR A 193 23.63 2.97 30.50
CA THR A 193 23.22 2.00 31.52
C THR A 193 21.73 1.63 31.50
N ASP A 194 20.85 2.41 30.87
CA ASP A 194 19.39 2.20 30.90
C ASP A 194 18.81 2.43 29.50
N LYS A 195 18.40 1.33 28.84
CA LYS A 195 18.05 1.28 27.42
C LYS A 195 16.67 0.67 27.22
N ILE A 196 16.05 0.99 26.09
CA ILE A 196 14.85 0.31 25.58
C ILE A 196 15.29 -0.62 24.45
N ALA A 197 14.81 -1.87 24.45
CA ALA A 197 15.09 -2.80 23.36
C ALA A 197 14.56 -2.24 22.04
N ASP A 198 15.15 -2.66 20.92
CA ASP A 198 14.71 -2.18 19.61
C ASP A 198 13.27 -2.61 19.32
N TRP A 199 12.89 -3.81 19.75
CA TRP A 199 11.60 -4.45 19.46
C TRP A 199 11.03 -5.15 20.68
N PRO A 200 9.70 -5.29 20.78
CA PRO A 200 9.12 -6.10 21.83
C PRO A 200 9.59 -7.55 21.77
N ALA A 201 9.83 -8.17 22.93
CA ALA A 201 10.32 -9.54 23.00
C ALA A 201 9.41 -10.56 22.28
N MET A 202 8.09 -10.32 22.27
CA MET A 202 7.11 -11.17 21.58
C MET A 202 7.30 -11.19 20.06
N VAL A 203 7.84 -10.11 19.46
CA VAL A 203 7.98 -9.97 18.02
C VAL A 203 9.43 -9.99 17.52
N GLU A 204 10.41 -9.79 18.42
CA GLU A 204 11.84 -9.67 18.09
C GLU A 204 12.34 -10.78 17.14
N GLY A 205 11.89 -12.02 17.33
CA GLY A 205 12.27 -13.16 16.48
C GLY A 205 11.74 -13.15 15.04
N TYR A 206 10.74 -12.31 14.74
CA TYR A 206 10.18 -12.14 13.38
C TYR A 206 10.71 -10.89 12.68
N VAL A 207 11.49 -10.05 13.38
CA VAL A 207 11.95 -8.77 12.83
C VAL A 207 13.13 -8.96 11.89
N THR A 208 13.09 -8.27 10.76
CA THR A 208 14.18 -8.19 9.80
C THR A 208 14.39 -6.77 9.29
N THR A 209 15.65 -6.39 9.10
CA THR A 209 16.09 -5.16 8.41
C THR A 209 16.84 -5.49 7.13
N GLN A 210 16.75 -6.75 6.68
CA GLN A 210 17.41 -7.23 5.47
C GLN A 210 16.43 -7.26 4.29
N ARG A 211 17.00 -7.31 3.09
CA ARG A 211 16.25 -7.54 1.86
C ARG A 211 16.06 -9.04 1.65
N HIS A 212 14.83 -9.45 1.37
CA HIS A 212 14.45 -10.83 1.04
C HIS A 212 13.93 -10.87 -0.40
N ASP A 213 14.68 -11.52 -1.29
CA ASP A 213 14.31 -11.69 -2.70
C ASP A 213 13.56 -13.02 -2.87
N LEU A 214 12.30 -12.94 -3.28
CA LEU A 214 11.40 -14.09 -3.47
C LEU A 214 11.11 -14.32 -4.96
N GLY A 215 11.95 -13.79 -5.85
CA GLY A 215 11.80 -13.86 -7.30
C GLY A 215 11.00 -12.68 -7.86
N ASP A 216 9.72 -12.91 -8.15
CA ASP A 216 8.83 -11.90 -8.75
C ASP A 216 8.45 -10.77 -7.76
N ILE A 217 8.70 -10.99 -6.46
CA ILE A 217 8.49 -10.00 -5.40
C ILE A 217 9.68 -9.93 -4.45
N VAL A 218 9.99 -8.73 -3.96
CA VAL A 218 11.03 -8.46 -2.97
C VAL A 218 10.38 -7.89 -1.71
N VAL A 219 10.71 -8.41 -0.54
CA VAL A 219 10.41 -7.77 0.75
C VAL A 219 11.66 -7.00 1.17
N ASP A 220 11.61 -5.67 1.09
CA ASP A 220 12.78 -4.83 1.25
C ASP A 220 12.81 -4.16 2.63
N GLY A 221 13.41 -4.87 3.60
CA GLY A 221 13.69 -4.32 4.93
C GLY A 221 14.95 -3.46 4.98
N ALA A 222 15.78 -3.50 3.94
CA ALA A 222 17.02 -2.71 3.84
C ALA A 222 16.77 -1.29 3.32
N PHE A 223 15.54 -0.99 2.90
CA PHE A 223 15.12 0.34 2.45
C PHE A 223 14.30 1.04 3.56
N PRO A 224 14.94 1.83 4.44
CA PRO A 224 14.25 2.46 5.56
C PRO A 224 13.32 3.58 5.09
N ILE A 225 12.03 3.45 5.39
CA ILE A 225 11.03 4.52 5.18
C ILE A 225 10.78 5.22 6.50
N LYS A 226 10.96 6.54 6.53
CA LYS A 226 10.70 7.35 7.73
C LYS A 226 9.24 7.20 8.19
N ALA A 227 9.05 6.99 9.49
CA ALA A 227 7.73 6.79 10.09
C ALA A 227 6.71 7.90 9.80
N THR A 228 7.18 9.15 9.61
CA THR A 228 6.35 10.33 9.32
C THR A 228 6.28 10.68 7.82
N HIS A 229 6.80 9.84 6.92
CA HIS A 229 6.75 10.16 5.48
C HIS A 229 5.28 10.27 5.04
N GLU A 230 4.99 11.06 4.00
CA GLU A 230 3.63 11.39 3.54
C GLU A 230 3.21 10.73 2.20
N ALA A 231 4.17 10.19 1.44
CA ALA A 231 3.92 9.21 0.38
C ALA A 231 5.08 8.19 0.32
N PRO A 232 4.96 6.96 0.87
CA PRO A 232 6.12 6.09 1.09
C PRO A 232 6.64 5.46 -0.21
N LEU A 233 5.83 5.49 -1.27
CA LEU A 233 6.11 4.87 -2.56
C LEU A 233 6.43 5.89 -3.66
N ASP A 234 6.55 7.18 -3.33
CA ASP A 234 6.88 8.20 -4.33
C ASP A 234 8.32 8.01 -4.84
N GLY A 235 8.48 7.98 -6.16
CA GLY A 235 9.80 7.92 -6.81
C GLY A 235 10.52 6.56 -6.77
N ILE A 236 9.90 5.51 -6.25
CA ILE A 236 10.57 4.19 -6.08
C ILE A 236 10.63 3.34 -7.36
N GLY A 237 9.99 3.77 -8.45
CA GLY A 237 9.83 2.93 -9.65
C GLY A 237 11.15 2.45 -10.25
N SER A 238 12.15 3.33 -10.33
CA SER A 238 13.49 2.97 -10.82
C SER A 238 14.23 2.04 -9.86
N TYR A 239 14.02 2.19 -8.55
CA TYR A 239 14.60 1.32 -7.52
C TYR A 239 14.06 -0.10 -7.62
N CYS A 240 12.76 -0.24 -7.92
CA CYS A 240 12.10 -1.55 -8.00
C CYS A 240 12.53 -2.38 -9.23
N GLN A 241 13.09 -1.74 -10.26
CA GLN A 241 13.61 -2.38 -11.48
C GLN A 241 12.60 -3.30 -12.16
N GLY A 242 11.32 -2.90 -12.20
CA GLY A 242 10.25 -3.66 -12.87
C GLY A 242 9.77 -4.91 -12.12
N ARG A 243 10.19 -5.12 -10.87
CA ARG A 243 9.71 -6.22 -10.00
C ARG A 243 8.75 -5.70 -8.95
N SER A 244 7.95 -6.58 -8.36
CA SER A 244 7.09 -6.19 -7.24
C SER A 244 7.92 -6.00 -5.96
N HIS A 245 7.57 -5.03 -5.12
CA HIS A 245 8.26 -4.76 -3.86
C HIS A 245 7.27 -4.52 -2.71
N VAL A 246 7.62 -4.98 -1.51
CA VAL A 246 6.92 -4.67 -0.26
C VAL A 246 7.90 -3.99 0.69
N PHE A 247 7.54 -2.80 1.14
CA PHE A 247 8.32 -1.98 2.06
C PHE A 247 7.67 -1.92 3.44
N GLY A 248 8.50 -1.86 4.48
CA GLY A 248 8.06 -1.51 5.82
C GLY A 248 7.57 -0.06 5.87
N SER A 249 6.34 0.19 6.32
CA SER A 249 5.87 1.55 6.56
C SER A 249 4.76 1.59 7.61
N MET A 250 4.61 2.71 8.30
CA MET A 250 3.56 2.90 9.32
C MET A 250 2.14 3.01 8.76
N ARG A 251 1.99 2.84 7.45
CA ARG A 251 0.73 2.97 6.72
C ARG A 251 0.74 2.12 5.47
N GLN A 252 -0.41 2.05 4.84
CA GLN A 252 -0.60 1.26 3.63
C GLN A 252 -0.77 2.14 2.42
N ASP A 253 0.06 1.87 1.42
CA ASP A 253 -0.04 2.41 0.08
C ASP A 253 0.24 1.26 -0.92
N MET A 254 -0.24 1.41 -2.14
CA MET A 254 0.04 0.54 -3.27
C MET A 254 0.09 1.38 -4.54
N ILE A 255 1.05 1.08 -5.41
CA ILE A 255 1.09 1.62 -6.78
C ILE A 255 1.45 0.52 -7.77
N THR A 256 0.90 0.62 -8.98
CA THR A 256 1.37 -0.18 -10.11
C THR A 256 2.61 0.46 -10.71
N LEU A 257 3.64 -0.34 -10.97
CA LEU A 257 4.91 0.14 -11.52
C LEU A 257 4.84 0.26 -13.05
N PRO A 258 5.46 1.29 -13.64
CA PRO A 258 5.52 1.45 -15.09
C PRO A 258 6.26 0.31 -15.76
N ARG A 259 5.73 -0.18 -16.88
CA ARG A 259 6.32 -1.27 -17.65
C ARG A 259 5.94 -1.21 -19.13
N PHE A 260 6.68 -1.95 -19.95
CA PHE A 260 6.33 -2.14 -21.36
C PHE A 260 5.10 -3.04 -21.50
N ARG A 261 4.35 -2.81 -22.58
CA ARG A 261 3.28 -3.67 -23.07
C ARG A 261 3.68 -5.15 -23.06
N GLY A 262 2.83 -6.00 -22.51
CA GLY A 262 3.03 -7.45 -22.41
C GLY A 262 3.95 -7.90 -21.27
N ALA A 263 4.60 -6.99 -20.53
CA ALA A 263 5.36 -7.36 -19.35
C ALA A 263 4.43 -7.72 -18.17
N LYS A 264 4.88 -8.65 -17.31
CA LYS A 264 4.17 -9.02 -16.08
C LYS A 264 3.88 -7.79 -15.22
N GLN A 265 2.73 -7.79 -14.57
CA GLN A 265 2.35 -6.72 -13.65
C GLN A 265 3.29 -6.68 -12.46
N ALA A 266 3.70 -5.47 -12.07
CA ALA A 266 4.56 -5.25 -10.93
C ALA A 266 3.97 -4.17 -10.05
N PHE A 267 3.99 -4.40 -8.74
CA PHE A 267 3.40 -3.51 -7.75
C PHE A 267 4.42 -3.15 -6.68
N ALA A 268 4.41 -1.91 -6.23
CA ALA A 268 5.04 -1.55 -4.98
C ALA A 268 3.98 -1.36 -3.90
N ARG A 269 4.25 -1.86 -2.69
CA ARG A 269 3.34 -1.80 -1.55
C ARG A 269 4.05 -1.33 -0.30
N ALA A 270 3.34 -0.55 0.51
CA ALA A 270 3.69 -0.28 1.89
C ALA A 270 2.80 -1.15 2.80
N SER A 271 3.41 -1.79 3.79
CA SER A 271 2.80 -2.88 4.57
C SER A 271 1.71 -2.44 5.54
N GLY A 272 1.84 -1.25 6.14
CA GLY A 272 1.21 -0.96 7.43
C GLY A 272 2.07 -1.48 8.57
N ALA A 273 1.72 -1.09 9.80
CA ALA A 273 2.51 -1.44 10.98
C ALA A 273 1.74 -2.33 11.96
N ILE A 274 2.49 -3.06 12.78
CA ILE A 274 1.99 -3.75 13.96
C ILE A 274 2.29 -2.98 15.24
N SER A 275 3.28 -2.08 15.21
CA SER A 275 3.52 -1.12 16.28
C SER A 275 2.42 -0.06 16.35
N VAL A 276 2.06 0.39 17.54
CA VAL A 276 1.08 1.48 17.71
C VAL A 276 1.65 2.85 17.32
N PRO A 277 0.80 3.84 16.95
CA PRO A 277 1.20 5.22 16.70
C PRO A 277 2.13 5.81 17.77
N ASN A 278 3.33 6.22 17.34
CA ASN A 278 4.33 6.87 18.19
C ASN A 278 4.98 8.05 17.44
N TYR A 279 4.43 9.24 17.65
CA TYR A 279 4.72 10.44 16.85
C TYR A 279 4.81 11.69 17.71
N SER A 280 5.55 12.70 17.25
CA SER A 280 5.58 14.01 17.90
C SER A 280 4.31 14.82 17.63
N ARG A 281 4.02 15.82 18.48
CA ARG A 281 2.91 16.78 18.25
C ARG A 281 3.16 17.80 17.14
N SER A 282 4.16 17.58 16.29
CA SER A 282 4.41 18.42 15.11
C SER A 282 3.35 18.21 14.03
N LYS A 283 3.21 19.13 13.08
CA LYS A 283 2.30 18.95 11.92
C LYS A 283 2.52 17.59 11.24
N ALA A 284 3.78 17.24 10.98
CA ALA A 284 4.13 15.97 10.35
C ALA A 284 3.75 14.76 11.20
N GLY A 285 3.90 14.84 12.52
CA GLY A 285 3.47 13.78 13.43
C GLY A 285 1.95 13.65 13.53
N MET A 286 1.21 14.76 13.60
CA MET A 286 -0.26 14.74 13.58
C MET A 286 -0.83 14.16 12.28
N THR A 287 -0.24 14.52 11.14
CA THR A 287 -0.60 13.93 9.84
C THR A 287 -0.23 12.44 9.79
N ALA A 288 0.89 12.04 10.39
CA ALA A 288 1.28 10.63 10.45
C ALA A 288 0.33 9.80 11.33
N ILE A 289 -0.13 10.33 12.47
CA ILE A 289 -1.16 9.68 13.32
C ILE A 289 -2.42 9.38 12.52
N GLN A 290 -2.93 10.37 11.77
CA GLN A 290 -4.15 10.20 10.97
C GLN A 290 -4.00 9.13 9.88
N ASN A 291 -2.80 8.97 9.33
CA ASN A 291 -2.52 8.02 8.25
C ASN A 291 -1.95 6.69 8.77
N HIS A 292 -1.77 6.52 10.08
CA HIS A 292 -1.23 5.30 10.64
C HIS A 292 -2.23 4.15 10.44
N VAL A 293 -1.77 3.04 9.88
CA VAL A 293 -2.62 1.87 9.61
C VAL A 293 -2.02 0.65 10.27
N ILE A 294 -2.78 0.10 11.23
CA ILE A 294 -2.48 -1.23 11.76
C ILE A 294 -2.88 -2.26 10.70
N GLY A 295 -1.92 -3.06 10.24
CA GLY A 295 -2.17 -3.95 9.12
C GLY A 295 -0.92 -4.63 8.56
N ALA A 296 -1.12 -5.35 7.47
CA ALA A 296 -0.06 -6.12 6.82
C ALA A 296 -0.30 -6.24 5.31
N VAL A 297 0.67 -6.81 4.62
CA VAL A 297 0.55 -7.34 3.27
C VAL A 297 0.64 -8.86 3.34
N ILE A 298 -0.36 -9.54 2.81
CA ILE A 298 -0.33 -10.98 2.59
C ILE A 298 0.35 -11.21 1.24
N ILE A 299 1.32 -12.13 1.21
CA ILE A 299 2.02 -12.59 -0.01
C ILE A 299 1.92 -14.11 -0.05
N GLN A 300 1.47 -14.66 -1.17
CA GLN A 300 1.37 -16.11 -1.36
C GLN A 300 1.88 -16.48 -2.75
N GLY A 301 2.74 -17.50 -2.81
CA GLY A 301 3.18 -18.11 -4.06
C GLY A 301 2.49 -19.44 -4.28
N ASP A 302 1.99 -19.68 -5.49
CA ASP A 302 1.46 -20.98 -5.88
C ASP A 302 2.56 -21.89 -6.46
N PHE A 303 2.17 -23.11 -6.87
CA PHE A 303 3.09 -24.06 -7.50
C PHE A 303 3.43 -23.74 -8.97
N GLU A 304 2.69 -22.83 -9.62
CA GLU A 304 2.92 -22.36 -10.98
C GLU A 304 3.90 -21.18 -11.04
N GLY A 305 4.27 -20.62 -9.88
CA GLY A 305 5.16 -19.47 -9.76
C GLY A 305 4.43 -18.13 -9.84
N ASN A 306 3.10 -18.11 -9.74
CA ASN A 306 2.32 -16.89 -9.58
C ASN A 306 2.45 -16.38 -8.15
N VAL A 307 2.57 -15.06 -8.00
CA VAL A 307 2.66 -14.39 -6.70
C VAL A 307 1.45 -13.48 -6.51
N PHE A 308 0.67 -13.78 -5.48
CA PHE A 308 -0.51 -13.03 -5.09
C PHE A 308 -0.16 -12.16 -3.90
N SER A 309 -0.47 -10.87 -3.97
CA SER A 309 -0.27 -9.96 -2.85
C SER A 309 -1.44 -9.01 -2.66
N ARG A 310 -1.82 -8.75 -1.41
CA ARG A 310 -2.87 -7.78 -1.04
C ARG A 310 -2.63 -7.23 0.36
N ASN A 311 -3.00 -5.97 0.56
CA ASN A 311 -3.02 -5.35 1.89
C ASN A 311 -4.24 -5.83 2.68
N VAL A 312 -4.08 -6.02 3.98
CA VAL A 312 -5.15 -6.25 4.95
C VAL A 312 -5.04 -5.23 6.08
N ARG A 313 -6.18 -4.75 6.57
CA ARG A 313 -6.24 -3.81 7.69
C ARG A 313 -6.77 -4.52 8.92
N CYS A 314 -6.20 -4.18 10.07
CA CYS A 314 -6.70 -4.63 11.35
C CYS A 314 -7.59 -3.53 11.93
N HIS A 315 -8.72 -3.90 12.51
CA HIS A 315 -9.54 -2.95 13.26
C HIS A 315 -8.72 -2.39 14.44
N PRO A 316 -8.65 -1.05 14.62
CA PRO A 316 -7.70 -0.40 15.53
C PRO A 316 -8.00 -0.57 17.02
N VAL A 317 -9.01 -1.40 17.36
CA VAL A 317 -9.37 -1.72 18.75
C VAL A 317 -9.36 -3.23 18.96
N SER A 318 -10.23 -3.93 18.27
CA SER A 318 -10.39 -5.39 18.39
C SER A 318 -9.29 -6.19 17.70
N GLY A 319 -8.51 -5.59 16.80
CA GLY A 319 -7.58 -6.32 15.94
C GLY A 319 -8.26 -7.19 14.89
N GLU A 320 -9.58 -7.11 14.72
CA GLU A 320 -10.33 -7.90 13.73
C GLU A 320 -9.79 -7.68 12.32
N ILE A 321 -9.70 -8.74 11.51
CA ILE A 321 -9.21 -8.67 10.13
C ILE A 321 -10.23 -9.33 9.21
N TRP A 322 -10.68 -8.59 8.19
CA TRP A 322 -11.41 -9.16 7.07
C TRP A 322 -10.45 -9.43 5.91
N ASP A 323 -10.40 -10.68 5.46
CA ASP A 323 -9.56 -11.11 4.35
C ASP A 323 -10.30 -12.01 3.37
N LEU A 324 -10.82 -11.41 2.30
CA LEU A 324 -11.59 -12.09 1.27
C LEU A 324 -12.80 -12.82 1.87
N ASP A 325 -12.71 -14.15 1.97
CA ASP A 325 -13.73 -15.08 2.41
C ASP A 325 -13.60 -15.49 3.88
N VAL A 326 -12.64 -14.92 4.61
CA VAL A 326 -12.46 -15.19 6.04
C VAL A 326 -12.40 -13.92 6.86
N VAL A 327 -12.76 -14.05 8.13
CA VAL A 327 -12.58 -13.02 9.16
C VAL A 327 -11.80 -13.60 10.32
N VAL A 328 -10.94 -12.79 10.93
CA VAL A 328 -10.21 -13.15 12.15
C VAL A 328 -10.72 -12.29 13.29
N GLU A 329 -11.33 -12.91 14.28
CA GLU A 329 -11.85 -12.26 15.48
C GLU A 329 -11.26 -12.94 16.71
N ASN A 330 -10.71 -12.17 17.66
CA ASN A 330 -10.10 -12.70 18.89
C ASN A 330 -9.10 -13.86 18.63
N GLY A 331 -8.25 -13.74 17.60
CA GLY A 331 -7.28 -14.77 17.22
C GLY A 331 -7.89 -16.06 16.69
N ILE A 332 -9.18 -16.06 16.32
CA ILE A 332 -9.89 -17.19 15.72
C ILE A 332 -10.23 -16.84 14.27
N VAL A 333 -9.83 -17.71 13.34
CA VAL A 333 -10.21 -17.56 11.93
C VAL A 333 -11.55 -18.22 11.68
N ARG A 334 -12.49 -17.50 11.06
CA ARG A 334 -13.85 -17.96 10.76
C ARG A 334 -14.19 -17.69 9.30
N ASP A 335 -15.12 -18.46 8.76
CA ASP A 335 -15.72 -18.19 7.47
C ASP A 335 -16.50 -16.86 7.51
N ALA A 336 -16.23 -15.97 6.55
CA ALA A 336 -16.81 -14.64 6.53
C ALA A 336 -18.33 -14.69 6.33
N SER A 337 -18.85 -15.62 5.52
CA SER A 337 -20.29 -15.73 5.27
C SER A 337 -21.06 -16.12 6.52
N THR A 338 -20.49 -17.02 7.33
CA THR A 338 -21.04 -17.43 8.64
C THR A 338 -21.12 -16.24 9.60
N VAL A 339 -20.03 -15.47 9.73
CA VAL A 339 -19.99 -14.31 10.62
C VAL A 339 -20.94 -13.20 10.16
N ILE A 340 -21.07 -12.99 8.85
CA ILE A 340 -22.04 -12.05 8.27
C ILE A 340 -23.46 -12.45 8.68
N GLU A 341 -23.83 -13.72 8.57
CA GLU A 341 -25.16 -14.21 8.91
C GLU A 341 -25.44 -14.12 10.42
N GLU A 342 -24.52 -14.57 11.26
CA GLU A 342 -24.65 -14.52 12.73
C GLU A 342 -24.80 -13.09 13.27
N ARG A 343 -24.05 -12.15 12.70
CA ARG A 343 -24.06 -10.74 13.12
C ARG A 343 -25.12 -9.91 12.38
N GLY A 344 -25.85 -10.48 11.42
CA GLY A 344 -26.83 -9.76 10.60
C GLY A 344 -26.21 -8.61 9.78
N LEU A 345 -24.98 -8.78 9.31
CA LEU A 345 -24.26 -7.77 8.53
C LEU A 345 -24.69 -7.79 7.06
N LYS A 346 -24.46 -6.68 6.37
CA LYS A 346 -24.58 -6.65 4.91
C LYS A 346 -23.40 -7.39 4.28
N ARG A 347 -23.62 -8.01 3.12
CA ARG A 347 -22.55 -8.67 2.34
C ARG A 347 -21.59 -7.62 1.72
N PRO A 348 -20.38 -8.03 1.31
CA PRO A 348 -19.39 -7.11 0.76
C PRO A 348 -19.84 -6.41 -0.53
N VAL A 349 -19.14 -5.34 -0.92
CA VAL A 349 -19.31 -4.66 -2.21
C VAL A 349 -18.13 -4.95 -3.12
N LEU A 350 -18.42 -5.37 -4.35
CA LEU A 350 -17.42 -5.60 -5.39
C LEU A 350 -17.27 -4.35 -6.27
N GLY A 351 -16.11 -3.71 -6.24
CA GLY A 351 -15.74 -2.64 -7.17
C GLY A 351 -14.87 -3.15 -8.32
N VAL A 352 -15.28 -2.92 -9.56
CA VAL A 352 -14.52 -3.29 -10.75
C VAL A 352 -14.14 -2.04 -11.54
N GLY A 353 -12.83 -1.84 -11.72
CA GLY A 353 -12.29 -0.75 -12.53
C GLY A 353 -12.34 -1.09 -14.02
N CYS A 354 -12.50 -0.05 -14.85
CA CYS A 354 -12.40 -0.03 -16.30
C CYS A 354 -12.63 -1.39 -17.01
N VAL A 355 -13.90 -1.70 -17.28
CA VAL A 355 -14.37 -2.99 -17.80
C VAL A 355 -14.20 -3.11 -19.32
N HIS A 356 -14.45 -2.02 -20.06
CA HIS A 356 -14.45 -1.89 -21.52
C HIS A 356 -14.77 -3.22 -22.22
N VAL A 357 -16.06 -3.60 -22.25
CA VAL A 357 -16.48 -4.95 -22.67
C VAL A 357 -15.85 -5.38 -23.99
N ARG A 358 -15.67 -4.43 -24.92
CA ARG A 358 -14.98 -4.63 -26.20
C ARG A 358 -13.56 -5.22 -26.08
N TRP A 359 -12.82 -4.85 -25.06
CA TRP A 359 -11.42 -5.23 -24.82
C TRP A 359 -11.27 -6.14 -23.60
N ILE A 360 -12.36 -6.67 -23.07
CA ILE A 360 -12.36 -7.37 -21.78
C ILE A 360 -11.49 -8.63 -21.81
N ASN A 361 -10.62 -8.78 -20.81
CA ASN A 361 -9.79 -9.96 -20.68
C ASN A 361 -10.64 -11.12 -20.12
N GLN A 362 -10.81 -12.17 -20.91
CA GLN A 362 -11.66 -13.31 -20.55
C GLN A 362 -11.17 -14.07 -19.31
N SER A 363 -9.87 -14.06 -19.03
CA SER A 363 -9.33 -14.67 -17.80
C SER A 363 -9.73 -13.87 -16.56
N CYS A 364 -9.80 -12.54 -16.65
CA CYS A 364 -10.35 -11.69 -15.59
C CYS A 364 -11.85 -11.92 -15.39
N VAL A 365 -12.62 -12.07 -16.48
CA VAL A 365 -14.07 -12.39 -16.40
C VAL A 365 -14.29 -13.72 -15.68
N ARG A 366 -13.50 -14.76 -16.02
CA ARG A 366 -13.58 -16.05 -15.33
C ARG A 366 -13.25 -15.94 -13.84
N ALA A 367 -12.25 -15.14 -13.47
CA ALA A 367 -11.89 -14.90 -12.07
C ALA A 367 -13.04 -14.23 -11.29
N LEU A 368 -13.70 -13.23 -11.89
CA LEU A 368 -14.71 -12.43 -11.21
C LEU A 368 -16.10 -13.07 -11.19
N TRP A 369 -16.58 -13.56 -12.33
CA TRP A 369 -17.98 -14.00 -12.51
C TRP A 369 -18.13 -15.44 -13.03
N GLY A 370 -17.07 -16.03 -13.60
CA GLY A 370 -17.14 -17.35 -14.23
C GLY A 370 -16.63 -18.48 -13.34
N LYS A 371 -15.79 -19.34 -13.93
CA LYS A 371 -15.09 -20.42 -13.24
C LYS A 371 -13.59 -20.28 -13.51
N PRO A 372 -12.79 -19.77 -12.56
CA PRO A 372 -11.34 -19.73 -12.70
C PRO A 372 -10.76 -21.15 -12.62
N GLU A 373 -9.54 -21.32 -13.12
CA GLU A 373 -8.87 -22.61 -13.06
C GLU A 373 -8.50 -22.96 -11.61
N GLY A 374 -9.00 -24.11 -11.12
CA GLY A 374 -8.66 -24.64 -9.80
C GLY A 374 -9.40 -24.01 -8.61
N ASP A 375 -10.36 -23.10 -8.84
CA ASP A 375 -11.09 -22.39 -7.77
C ASP A 375 -12.49 -21.93 -8.24
N ILE A 376 -13.22 -21.26 -7.36
CA ILE A 376 -14.48 -20.56 -7.64
C ILE A 376 -14.26 -19.08 -7.93
N SER A 377 -15.22 -18.42 -8.58
CA SER A 377 -15.13 -17.00 -8.87
C SER A 377 -15.29 -16.13 -7.62
N VAL A 378 -14.87 -14.87 -7.73
CA VAL A 378 -15.02 -13.88 -6.65
C VAL A 378 -16.48 -13.72 -6.23
N VAL A 379 -17.41 -13.63 -7.19
CA VAL A 379 -18.84 -13.49 -6.84
C VAL A 379 -19.42 -14.74 -6.19
N GLU A 380 -18.94 -15.93 -6.54
CA GLU A 380 -19.36 -17.18 -5.90
C GLU A 380 -18.79 -17.29 -4.47
N ALA A 381 -17.51 -16.95 -4.29
CA ALA A 381 -16.82 -17.03 -3.01
C ALA A 381 -17.32 -16.00 -1.99
N LEU A 382 -17.55 -14.77 -2.42
CA LEU A 382 -17.84 -13.64 -1.52
C LEU A 382 -19.33 -13.28 -1.50
N ASN A 383 -20.08 -13.68 -2.52
CA ASN A 383 -21.50 -13.35 -2.73
C ASN A 383 -21.82 -11.88 -2.40
N PRO A 384 -21.17 -10.91 -3.08
CA PRO A 384 -21.34 -9.50 -2.76
C PRO A 384 -22.78 -9.05 -3.01
N SER A 385 -23.32 -8.19 -2.15
CA SER A 385 -24.68 -7.64 -2.33
C SER A 385 -24.75 -6.60 -3.45
N GLU A 386 -23.61 -6.02 -3.81
CA GLU A 386 -23.51 -4.92 -4.78
C GLU A 386 -22.28 -5.15 -5.65
N GLN A 387 -22.38 -4.91 -6.96
CA GLN A 387 -21.24 -4.77 -7.85
C GLN A 387 -21.26 -3.42 -8.56
N VAL A 388 -20.13 -2.71 -8.54
CA VAL A 388 -19.99 -1.36 -9.10
C VAL A 388 -18.95 -1.37 -10.21
N LEU A 389 -19.39 -1.09 -11.44
CA LEU A 389 -18.62 -1.24 -12.65
C LEU A 389 -18.29 0.11 -13.26
N ASN A 390 -17.04 0.28 -13.70
CA ASN A 390 -16.54 1.50 -14.33
C ASN A 390 -16.21 1.25 -15.81
N ASP A 391 -16.43 2.26 -16.67
CA ASP A 391 -16.21 2.20 -18.13
C ASP A 391 -16.69 0.89 -18.77
N VAL A 392 -17.95 0.51 -18.56
CA VAL A 392 -18.48 -0.74 -19.14
C VAL A 392 -18.55 -0.65 -20.67
N TYR A 393 -19.13 0.45 -21.17
CA TYR A 393 -19.11 0.78 -22.59
C TYR A 393 -17.78 1.44 -22.97
N ASP A 394 -17.15 1.00 -24.06
CA ASP A 394 -15.87 1.55 -24.51
C ASP A 394 -16.03 2.70 -25.52
N GLY A 395 -17.05 2.68 -26.37
CA GLY A 395 -17.31 3.73 -27.34
C GLY A 395 -16.22 3.87 -28.40
N TYR A 396 -15.44 2.83 -28.66
CA TYR A 396 -14.45 2.83 -29.74
C TYR A 396 -15.12 3.03 -31.10
N SER A 397 -16.27 2.39 -31.32
CA SER A 397 -17.06 2.45 -32.56
C SER A 397 -17.39 3.88 -32.98
N GLY A 398 -17.83 4.72 -32.05
CA GLY A 398 -18.18 6.13 -32.28
C GLY A 398 -17.12 7.15 -31.85
N SER A 399 -15.93 6.70 -31.44
CA SER A 399 -14.99 7.53 -30.66
C SER A 399 -14.64 8.88 -31.34
N PRO A 400 -14.92 10.02 -30.66
CA PRO A 400 -14.55 11.34 -31.17
C PRO A 400 -13.03 11.53 -31.33
N HIS A 401 -12.22 10.80 -30.55
CA HIS A 401 -10.77 10.90 -30.58
C HIS A 401 -10.15 10.37 -31.88
N ASN A 402 -10.81 9.40 -32.51
CA ASN A 402 -10.29 8.70 -33.69
C ASN A 402 -10.74 9.34 -35.01
N ARG A 403 -11.72 10.24 -34.97
CA ARG A 403 -12.47 10.70 -36.15
C ARG A 403 -11.61 11.47 -37.16
N LYS A 404 -10.62 12.21 -36.70
CA LYS A 404 -9.73 13.02 -37.56
C LYS A 404 -8.62 12.19 -38.23
N ASN A 405 -8.52 10.89 -37.93
CA ASN A 405 -7.53 10.00 -38.53
C ASN A 405 -8.18 9.13 -39.61
N PRO A 406 -8.05 9.46 -40.92
CA PRO A 406 -8.74 8.73 -41.99
C PRO A 406 -8.27 7.28 -42.11
N PHE A 407 -6.99 7.00 -41.84
CA PHE A 407 -6.45 5.63 -41.89
C PHE A 407 -7.07 4.74 -40.82
N LEU A 408 -7.25 5.28 -39.60
CA LEU A 408 -7.92 4.56 -38.52
C LEU A 408 -9.41 4.36 -38.81
N GLN A 409 -10.08 5.32 -39.46
CA GLN A 409 -11.48 5.13 -39.86
C GLN A 409 -11.63 4.03 -40.92
N ILE A 410 -10.71 3.99 -41.89
CA ILE A 410 -10.67 2.92 -42.91
C ILE A 410 -10.39 1.56 -42.25
N GLU A 411 -9.41 1.49 -41.35
CA GLU A 411 -9.10 0.26 -40.60
C GLU A 411 -10.32 -0.25 -39.83
N LYS A 412 -10.98 0.63 -39.09
CA LYS A 412 -12.21 0.28 -38.37
C LYS A 412 -13.29 -0.23 -39.30
N ARG A 413 -13.47 0.41 -40.46
CA ARG A 413 -14.47 -0.02 -41.45
C ARG A 413 -14.17 -1.40 -42.01
N ILE A 414 -12.89 -1.70 -42.27
CA ILE A 414 -12.46 -3.01 -42.77
C ILE A 414 -12.72 -4.10 -41.73
N ASN A 415 -12.50 -3.79 -40.45
CA ASN A 415 -12.67 -4.73 -39.34
C ASN A 415 -14.09 -4.77 -38.76
N ASP A 416 -15.02 -3.98 -39.31
CA ASP A 416 -16.38 -3.79 -38.78
C ASP A 416 -16.44 -3.15 -37.37
N ASP A 417 -15.36 -2.51 -36.95
CA ASP A 417 -15.19 -1.87 -35.64
C ASP A 417 -15.85 -0.47 -35.54
N ASP A 418 -16.58 -0.06 -36.58
CA ASP A 418 -17.31 1.20 -36.66
C ASP A 418 -18.81 1.05 -36.35
N ASP A 419 -19.26 -0.11 -35.84
CA ASP A 419 -20.66 -0.36 -35.49
C ASP A 419 -20.99 0.00 -34.04
N ILE A 420 -21.72 1.10 -33.83
CA ILE A 420 -22.17 1.55 -32.51
C ILE A 420 -23.26 0.64 -31.94
N GLU A 421 -24.18 0.16 -32.79
CA GLU A 421 -25.29 -0.68 -32.34
C GLU A 421 -24.79 -2.05 -31.89
N ALA A 422 -23.83 -2.63 -32.60
CA ALA A 422 -23.19 -3.88 -32.20
C ALA A 422 -22.41 -3.73 -30.89
N GLU A 423 -21.69 -2.62 -30.67
CA GLU A 423 -20.96 -2.38 -29.42
C GLU A 423 -21.91 -2.20 -28.22
N LEU A 424 -23.02 -1.48 -28.40
CA LEU A 424 -24.07 -1.36 -27.39
C LEU A 424 -24.68 -2.73 -27.06
N LYS A 425 -24.98 -3.54 -28.08
CA LYS A 425 -25.50 -4.90 -27.89
C LYS A 425 -24.53 -5.79 -27.13
N LEU A 426 -23.25 -5.79 -27.52
CA LEU A 426 -22.19 -6.52 -26.82
C LEU A 426 -22.11 -6.11 -25.34
N THR A 427 -22.19 -4.82 -25.05
CA THR A 427 -22.14 -4.28 -23.70
C THR A 427 -23.35 -4.70 -22.88
N ALA A 428 -24.56 -4.63 -23.45
CA ALA A 428 -25.80 -5.00 -22.79
C ALA A 428 -25.90 -6.52 -22.53
N ASP A 429 -25.45 -7.34 -23.48
CA ASP A 429 -25.37 -8.80 -23.32
C ASP A 429 -24.40 -9.20 -22.22
N PHE A 430 -23.26 -8.51 -22.10
CA PHE A 430 -22.34 -8.73 -21.00
C PHE A 430 -23.01 -8.41 -19.66
N LEU A 431 -23.72 -7.29 -19.54
CA LEU A 431 -24.43 -6.90 -18.31
C LEU A 431 -25.49 -7.95 -17.92
N GLU A 432 -26.27 -8.45 -18.88
CA GLU A 432 -27.20 -9.56 -18.65
C GLU A 432 -26.46 -10.80 -18.14
N SER A 433 -25.29 -11.13 -18.71
CA SER A 433 -24.56 -12.36 -18.34
C SER A 433 -24.00 -12.37 -16.91
N ILE A 434 -23.79 -11.20 -16.30
CA ILE A 434 -23.19 -11.07 -14.95
C ILE A 434 -24.21 -10.67 -13.87
N GLN A 435 -25.48 -10.50 -14.23
CA GLN A 435 -26.52 -10.08 -13.28
C GLN A 435 -26.90 -11.21 -12.32
N SER A 436 -27.42 -10.86 -11.14
CA SER A 436 -27.94 -11.82 -10.17
C SER A 436 -29.15 -11.23 -9.44
N PRO A 437 -30.17 -12.03 -9.10
CA PRO A 437 -31.27 -11.58 -8.23
C PRO A 437 -30.80 -11.15 -6.82
N SER A 438 -29.64 -11.64 -6.36
CA SER A 438 -29.09 -11.34 -5.03
C SER A 438 -28.09 -10.17 -5.00
N ARG A 439 -27.80 -9.55 -6.16
CA ARG A 439 -26.76 -8.53 -6.29
C ARG A 439 -27.18 -7.44 -7.26
N ASN A 440 -27.21 -6.18 -6.82
CA ASN A 440 -27.45 -5.09 -7.76
C ASN A 440 -26.18 -4.78 -8.56
N THR A 441 -26.37 -4.46 -9.83
CA THR A 441 -25.30 -4.00 -10.74
C THR A 441 -25.41 -2.50 -10.91
N TRP A 442 -24.37 -1.77 -10.49
CA TRP A 442 -24.24 -0.34 -10.68
C TRP A 442 -23.23 -0.05 -11.79
N ILE A 443 -23.59 0.86 -12.70
CA ILE A 443 -22.68 1.43 -13.68
C ILE A 443 -22.34 2.85 -13.26
N VAL A 444 -21.05 3.13 -13.15
CA VAL A 444 -20.56 4.46 -12.79
C VAL A 444 -20.51 5.35 -14.01
N GLU A 445 -21.15 6.52 -13.94
CA GLU A 445 -21.04 7.56 -14.97
C GLU A 445 -19.57 7.96 -15.18
N SER A 446 -19.12 7.90 -16.44
CA SER A 446 -17.70 8.02 -16.78
C SER A 446 -17.43 8.88 -18.02
N ASN A 447 -16.15 9.12 -18.32
CA ASN A 447 -15.73 9.76 -19.58
C ASN A 447 -16.19 8.98 -20.83
N HIS A 448 -16.32 7.65 -20.76
CA HIS A 448 -16.83 6.84 -21.86
C HIS A 448 -18.33 7.03 -22.11
N HIS A 449 -19.10 7.42 -21.08
CA HIS A 449 -20.49 7.89 -21.27
C HIS A 449 -20.52 9.17 -22.11
N LYS A 450 -19.58 10.09 -21.83
CA LYS A 450 -19.42 11.33 -22.61
C LYS A 450 -18.99 11.04 -24.05
N HIS A 451 -18.23 9.97 -24.32
CA HIS A 451 -17.91 9.56 -25.70
C HIS A 451 -19.17 9.21 -26.49
N PHE A 452 -20.10 8.45 -25.91
CA PHE A 452 -21.37 8.12 -26.56
C PHE A 452 -22.20 9.38 -26.83
N PHE A 453 -22.33 10.25 -25.82
CA PHE A 453 -23.04 11.51 -25.98
C PHE A 453 -22.44 12.40 -27.08
N ARG A 454 -21.10 12.49 -27.15
CA ARG A 454 -20.41 13.22 -28.24
C ARG A 454 -20.60 12.56 -29.60
N ALA A 455 -20.75 11.24 -29.68
CA ALA A 455 -21.09 10.58 -30.94
C ALA A 455 -22.47 11.04 -31.44
N LEU A 456 -23.47 11.17 -30.56
CA LEU A 456 -24.80 11.67 -30.91
C LEU A 456 -24.79 13.11 -31.43
N LEU A 457 -23.95 13.97 -30.84
CA LEU A 457 -23.85 15.38 -31.21
C LEU A 457 -23.05 15.63 -32.49
N GLU A 458 -21.97 14.86 -32.70
CA GLU A 458 -20.94 15.21 -33.67
C GLU A 458 -20.94 14.32 -34.92
N LEU A 459 -21.57 13.13 -34.90
CA LEU A 459 -21.66 12.28 -36.08
C LEU A 459 -22.78 12.72 -37.01
N ASP A 460 -22.46 12.86 -38.30
CA ASP A 460 -23.44 13.11 -39.34
C ASP A 460 -23.97 11.78 -39.87
N TRP A 461 -25.18 11.40 -39.44
CA TRP A 461 -25.87 10.17 -39.86
C TRP A 461 -26.04 10.05 -41.38
N LYS A 462 -26.00 11.16 -42.15
CA LYS A 462 -26.06 11.12 -43.62
C LYS A 462 -24.76 10.59 -44.22
N ARG A 463 -23.65 10.77 -43.51
CA ARG A 463 -22.31 10.31 -43.89
C ARG A 463 -21.95 8.98 -43.22
N ASP A 464 -22.72 8.57 -42.23
CA ASP A 464 -22.60 7.29 -41.52
C ASP A 464 -23.95 6.54 -41.53
N PRO A 465 -24.37 5.99 -42.69
CA PRO A 465 -25.63 5.28 -42.81
C PRO A 465 -25.67 4.00 -41.96
N LYS A 466 -24.50 3.44 -41.58
CA LYS A 466 -24.42 2.25 -40.73
C LYS A 466 -24.95 2.55 -39.34
N ASN A 467 -24.52 3.67 -38.74
CA ASN A 467 -24.95 4.07 -37.41
C ASN A 467 -26.19 4.98 -37.40
N ALA A 468 -26.71 5.38 -38.55
CA ALA A 468 -27.81 6.36 -38.65
C ALA A 468 -29.03 5.99 -37.79
N ALA A 469 -29.45 4.72 -37.80
CA ALA A 469 -30.64 4.29 -37.06
C ALA A 469 -30.47 4.40 -35.54
N VAL A 470 -29.33 3.96 -34.99
CA VAL A 470 -29.08 4.07 -33.54
C VAL A 470 -28.90 5.53 -33.11
N LEU A 471 -28.20 6.34 -33.90
CA LEU A 471 -28.00 7.77 -33.62
C LEU A 471 -29.33 8.53 -33.62
N LEU A 472 -30.19 8.31 -34.62
CA LEU A 472 -31.47 9.00 -34.72
C LEU A 472 -32.45 8.59 -33.61
N ARG A 473 -32.53 7.28 -33.29
CA ARG A 473 -33.38 6.78 -32.19
C ARG A 473 -32.96 7.39 -30.85
N CYS A 474 -31.67 7.39 -30.53
CA CYS A 474 -31.17 7.95 -29.27
C CYS A 474 -31.33 9.47 -29.19
N ASN A 475 -31.10 10.19 -30.30
CA ASN A 475 -31.34 11.63 -30.36
C ASN A 475 -32.83 11.98 -30.16
N LEU A 476 -33.74 11.22 -30.77
CA LEU A 476 -35.19 11.41 -30.57
C LEU A 476 -35.57 11.21 -29.10
N ALA A 477 -35.14 10.09 -28.49
CA ALA A 477 -35.42 9.81 -27.08
C ALA A 477 -34.89 10.92 -26.14
N GLN A 478 -33.71 11.45 -26.44
CA GLN A 478 -33.13 12.57 -25.70
C GLN A 478 -33.97 13.86 -25.82
N VAL A 479 -34.50 14.16 -27.01
CA VAL A 479 -35.39 15.31 -27.24
C VAL A 479 -36.73 15.12 -26.54
N GLU A 480 -37.31 13.93 -26.60
CA GLU A 480 -38.57 13.60 -25.93
C GLU A 480 -38.44 13.73 -24.40
N ALA A 481 -37.34 13.25 -23.82
CA ALA A 481 -37.05 13.44 -22.40
C ALA A 481 -36.95 14.93 -22.03
N MET A 482 -36.31 15.76 -22.88
CA MET A 482 -36.25 17.20 -22.67
C MET A 482 -37.63 17.87 -22.74
N GLN A 483 -38.48 17.47 -23.69
CA GLN A 483 -39.85 17.96 -23.82
C GLN A 483 -40.71 17.59 -22.60
N ALA A 484 -40.49 16.41 -22.04
CA ALA A 484 -41.12 15.95 -20.80
C ALA A 484 -40.55 16.61 -19.53
N GLY A 485 -39.45 17.35 -19.64
CA GLY A 485 -38.78 17.95 -18.49
C GLY A 485 -37.99 16.96 -17.64
N ASP A 486 -37.72 15.75 -18.12
CA ASP A 486 -36.95 14.73 -17.41
C ASP A 486 -35.47 15.11 -17.38
N LYS A 487 -34.97 15.42 -16.17
CA LYS A 487 -33.57 15.78 -15.92
C LYS A 487 -32.69 14.60 -15.53
N THR A 488 -33.29 13.42 -15.36
CA THR A 488 -32.61 12.19 -14.95
C THR A 488 -32.35 11.23 -16.11
N PHE A 489 -32.90 11.50 -17.29
CA PHE A 489 -32.73 10.66 -18.47
C PHE A 489 -31.25 10.51 -18.86
N ASN A 490 -30.78 9.26 -18.89
CA ASN A 490 -29.45 8.90 -19.35
C ASN A 490 -29.53 8.15 -20.68
N VAL A 491 -29.00 8.77 -21.75
CA VAL A 491 -29.13 8.22 -23.11
C VAL A 491 -28.34 6.93 -23.32
N LEU A 492 -27.23 6.72 -22.60
CA LEU A 492 -26.48 5.46 -22.68
C LEU A 492 -27.27 4.34 -22.00
N GLU A 493 -27.84 4.60 -20.82
CA GLU A 493 -28.73 3.66 -20.14
C GLU A 493 -29.90 3.27 -21.06
N HIS A 494 -30.55 4.25 -21.68
CA HIS A 494 -31.62 4.01 -22.64
C HIS A 494 -31.15 3.13 -23.82
N ALA A 495 -30.00 3.46 -24.42
CA ALA A 495 -29.46 2.73 -25.55
C ALA A 495 -29.11 1.27 -25.21
N LEU A 496 -28.52 1.03 -24.03
CA LEU A 496 -28.21 -0.32 -23.55
C LEU A 496 -29.48 -1.15 -23.27
N LYS A 497 -30.48 -0.56 -22.60
CA LYS A 497 -31.77 -1.22 -22.36
C LYS A 497 -32.53 -1.51 -23.64
N LEU A 498 -32.41 -0.65 -24.66
CA LEU A 498 -32.98 -0.90 -25.98
C LEU A 498 -32.25 -2.05 -26.71
N ALA A 499 -30.92 -2.11 -26.58
CA ALA A 499 -30.12 -3.16 -27.21
C ALA A 499 -30.37 -4.54 -26.57
N ASN A 500 -30.55 -4.61 -25.25
CA ASN A 500 -30.98 -5.82 -24.55
C ASN A 500 -31.86 -5.48 -23.33
N PRO A 501 -33.21 -5.63 -23.45
CA PRO A 501 -34.14 -5.36 -22.35
C PRO A 501 -33.99 -6.30 -21.13
N ALA A 502 -33.32 -7.44 -21.28
CA ALA A 502 -33.07 -8.38 -20.18
C ALA A 502 -31.90 -7.96 -19.28
N ALA A 503 -31.09 -6.98 -19.72
CA ALA A 503 -29.99 -6.44 -18.93
C ALA A 503 -30.52 -5.56 -17.78
N ASN A 504 -30.33 -6.02 -16.55
CA ASN A 504 -30.75 -5.33 -15.34
C ASN A 504 -29.56 -4.65 -14.64
N PHE A 505 -29.60 -3.32 -14.58
CA PHE A 505 -28.59 -2.51 -13.93
C PHE A 505 -29.15 -1.14 -13.53
N LEU A 506 -28.40 -0.46 -12.66
CA LEU A 506 -28.65 0.89 -12.17
C LEU A 506 -27.53 1.80 -12.64
N MET A 507 -27.86 3.02 -13.06
CA MET A 507 -26.89 4.03 -13.42
C MET A 507 -26.62 4.95 -12.22
N SER A 508 -25.35 5.14 -11.85
CA SER A 508 -25.00 6.16 -10.86
C SER A 508 -24.91 7.53 -11.53
N SER A 509 -24.99 8.59 -10.73
CA SER A 509 -24.72 9.96 -11.15
C SER A 509 -23.60 10.55 -10.31
N LEU A 510 -22.79 11.43 -10.90
CA LEU A 510 -21.76 12.17 -10.15
C LEU A 510 -22.35 13.02 -9.02
N ASP A 511 -23.58 13.49 -9.16
CA ASP A 511 -24.25 14.39 -8.20
C ASP A 511 -24.96 13.62 -7.07
N GLN A 512 -25.13 12.31 -7.20
CA GLN A 512 -25.79 11.46 -6.21
C GLN A 512 -24.76 10.56 -5.53
N PRO A 513 -24.58 10.66 -4.20
CA PRO A 513 -23.60 9.84 -3.53
C PRO A 513 -23.95 8.34 -3.60
N LEU A 514 -23.04 7.54 -4.17
CA LEU A 514 -23.13 6.08 -4.16
C LEU A 514 -22.14 5.54 -3.12
N ARG A 515 -22.64 5.27 -1.92
CA ARG A 515 -21.86 4.78 -0.79
C ARG A 515 -22.58 3.66 -0.08
N PHE A 516 -21.85 2.59 0.25
CA PHE A 516 -22.40 1.42 0.91
C PHE A 516 -21.95 1.30 2.37
N PHE A 517 -20.62 1.32 2.60
CA PHE A 517 -20.05 1.36 3.94
C PHE A 517 -19.24 2.65 4.15
N ARG A 518 -17.96 2.64 3.80
CA ARG A 518 -16.98 3.72 3.98
C ARG A 518 -16.69 4.47 2.68
N TYR A 519 -16.58 3.76 1.55
CA TYR A 519 -16.12 4.31 0.27
C TYR A 519 -17.27 4.84 -0.59
N PHE A 520 -17.01 5.97 -1.26
CA PHE A 520 -17.84 6.51 -2.33
C PHE A 520 -17.39 5.93 -3.67
N PHE A 521 -18.33 5.42 -4.46
CA PHE A 521 -18.07 4.75 -5.75
C PHE A 521 -18.55 5.54 -6.96
N GLN A 522 -19.31 6.62 -6.79
CA GLN A 522 -19.83 7.42 -7.92
C GLN A 522 -18.75 8.20 -8.66
N CYS A 523 -17.56 8.37 -8.06
CA CYS A 523 -16.49 9.14 -8.66
C CYS A 523 -15.63 8.27 -9.57
N HIS A 524 -15.92 8.28 -10.87
CA HIS A 524 -15.08 7.61 -11.87
C HIS A 524 -13.62 8.11 -11.85
N GLY A 525 -13.45 9.43 -11.67
CA GLY A 525 -12.17 10.08 -11.43
C GLY A 525 -11.55 10.78 -12.65
N ASP A 526 -12.31 10.94 -13.73
CA ASP A 526 -12.02 11.82 -14.87
C ASP A 526 -12.29 13.31 -14.53
N GLN A 527 -13.14 13.57 -13.55
CA GLN A 527 -13.48 14.90 -13.03
C GLN A 527 -12.86 15.16 -11.66
N GLY A 528 -12.37 16.38 -11.47
CA GLY A 528 -11.90 16.93 -10.20
C GLY A 528 -12.82 18.05 -9.71
N SER A 529 -12.38 18.75 -8.66
CA SER A 529 -13.14 19.87 -8.10
C SER A 529 -13.37 20.98 -9.13
N ASN A 530 -14.55 21.61 -9.07
CA ASN A 530 -14.96 22.73 -9.93
C ASN A 530 -14.85 22.44 -11.44
N GLY A 531 -15.08 21.19 -11.87
CA GLY A 531 -15.00 20.78 -13.27
C GLY A 531 -13.57 20.72 -13.83
N SER A 532 -12.54 20.77 -12.97
CA SER A 532 -11.17 20.51 -13.38
C SER A 532 -10.98 19.05 -13.80
N ARG A 533 -9.91 18.75 -14.53
CA ARG A 533 -9.57 17.35 -14.84
C ARG A 533 -9.24 16.60 -13.55
N GLY A 534 -9.80 15.39 -13.41
CA GLY A 534 -9.52 14.50 -12.29
C GLY A 534 -8.04 14.13 -12.21
N SER A 535 -7.51 14.06 -10.99
CA SER A 535 -6.15 13.59 -10.72
C SER A 535 -6.09 12.97 -9.34
N ASN A 536 -5.12 12.09 -9.11
CA ASN A 536 -4.98 11.47 -7.79
C ASN A 536 -4.78 12.53 -6.71
N THR A 537 -4.00 13.59 -7.00
CA THR A 537 -3.76 14.69 -6.07
C THR A 537 -5.04 15.43 -5.66
N ASN A 538 -5.92 15.76 -6.61
CA ASN A 538 -7.14 16.51 -6.27
C ASN A 538 -8.19 15.64 -5.57
N LEU A 539 -8.35 14.38 -5.95
CA LEU A 539 -9.32 13.47 -5.31
C LEU A 539 -8.90 13.12 -3.88
N LYS A 540 -7.60 12.92 -3.62
CA LYS A 540 -7.06 12.71 -2.26
C LYS A 540 -7.33 13.89 -1.32
N GLY A 541 -7.42 15.10 -1.87
CA GLY A 541 -7.65 16.33 -1.09
C GLY A 541 -9.06 16.46 -0.51
N LEU A 542 -10.02 15.61 -0.93
CA LEU A 542 -11.41 15.69 -0.48
C LEU A 542 -11.61 15.21 0.97
N GLY A 543 -10.66 14.45 1.52
CA GLY A 543 -10.73 13.95 2.90
C GLY A 543 -11.80 12.87 3.13
N ILE A 544 -12.38 12.31 2.06
CA ILE A 544 -13.34 11.22 2.07
C ILE A 544 -12.77 10.02 1.31
N ASP A 545 -13.19 8.81 1.69
CA ASP A 545 -12.75 7.57 1.06
C ASP A 545 -13.46 7.36 -0.29
N ILE A 546 -12.68 7.24 -1.37
CA ILE A 546 -13.16 7.16 -2.75
C ILE A 546 -12.59 5.93 -3.42
N ALA A 547 -13.46 5.15 -4.06
CA ALA A 547 -13.12 4.13 -5.03
C ALA A 547 -13.35 4.70 -6.44
N ALA A 548 -12.28 4.80 -7.22
CA ALA A 548 -12.27 5.40 -8.55
C ALA A 548 -11.62 4.49 -9.61
N ALA A 549 -11.76 4.84 -10.88
CA ALA A 549 -11.20 4.13 -12.04
C ALA A 549 -10.43 5.10 -12.98
N ASP A 550 -10.82 5.25 -14.26
CA ASP A 550 -10.28 6.16 -15.29
C ASP A 550 -8.85 5.85 -15.79
N ASN A 551 -7.83 5.83 -14.93
CA ASN A 551 -6.43 5.74 -15.38
C ASN A 551 -5.92 4.30 -15.60
N HIS A 552 -6.80 3.30 -15.43
CA HIS A 552 -6.52 1.86 -15.51
C HIS A 552 -5.45 1.32 -14.54
N ALA A 553 -4.87 2.18 -13.69
CA ALA A 553 -3.81 1.83 -12.76
C ALA A 553 -4.40 1.34 -11.44
N VAL A 554 -3.66 0.46 -10.77
CA VAL A 554 -4.00 -0.04 -9.44
C VAL A 554 -3.25 0.80 -8.42
N GLU A 555 -3.99 1.54 -7.59
CA GLU A 555 -3.40 2.40 -6.57
C GLU A 555 -4.21 2.37 -5.27
N ASN A 556 -3.53 2.33 -4.15
CA ASN A 556 -4.09 2.64 -2.84
C ASN A 556 -3.22 3.74 -2.26
N HIS A 557 -3.80 4.90 -2.01
CA HIS A 557 -3.07 6.00 -1.42
C HIS A 557 -3.99 6.86 -0.57
N ARG A 558 -3.81 6.74 0.74
CA ARG A 558 -4.66 7.37 1.77
C ARG A 558 -6.13 6.98 1.57
N GLN A 559 -6.99 7.96 1.29
CA GLN A 559 -8.43 7.77 1.10
C GLN A 559 -8.81 7.41 -0.34
N LEU A 560 -7.89 7.47 -1.30
CA LEU A 560 -8.17 7.15 -2.70
C LEU A 560 -7.72 5.73 -3.04
N VAL A 561 -8.64 4.94 -3.57
CA VAL A 561 -8.39 3.63 -4.15
C VAL A 561 -8.73 3.68 -5.64
N ARG A 562 -7.75 3.37 -6.49
CA ARG A 562 -7.93 3.16 -7.93
C ARG A 562 -8.03 1.68 -8.21
N LEU A 563 -9.16 1.27 -8.80
CA LEU A 563 -9.55 -0.13 -8.94
C LEU A 563 -8.81 -0.89 -10.04
N GLY A 564 -8.01 -0.21 -10.87
CA GLY A 564 -7.35 -0.82 -12.04
C GLY A 564 -8.29 -0.98 -13.23
N ASN A 565 -8.12 -2.07 -13.97
CA ASN A 565 -8.94 -2.45 -15.11
C ASN A 565 -9.10 -3.98 -15.18
N ILE A 566 -9.88 -4.50 -16.13
CA ILE A 566 -9.94 -5.95 -16.43
C ILE A 566 -9.82 -6.24 -17.93
N ILE A 567 -9.05 -5.41 -18.65
CA ILE A 567 -9.01 -5.39 -20.12
C ILE A 567 -7.66 -5.86 -20.65
N ASP A 568 -7.67 -6.46 -21.83
CA ASP A 568 -6.47 -6.56 -22.65
C ASP A 568 -6.08 -5.18 -23.18
N GLU A 569 -4.78 -4.94 -23.34
CA GLU A 569 -4.30 -3.65 -23.80
C GLU A 569 -4.81 -3.35 -25.23
N PRO A 570 -5.67 -2.34 -25.41
CA PRO A 570 -6.29 -2.03 -26.69
C PRO A 570 -5.31 -1.30 -27.63
N PRO A 571 -5.67 -1.08 -28.92
CA PRO A 571 -4.79 -0.41 -29.89
C PRO A 571 -4.33 1.00 -29.49
N TYR A 572 -5.08 1.68 -28.61
CA TYR A 572 -4.73 3.00 -28.10
C TYR A 572 -3.77 2.97 -26.90
N ALA A 573 -3.54 1.81 -26.28
CA ALA A 573 -2.50 1.64 -25.27
C ALA A 573 -1.12 1.62 -25.95
N ARG A 574 -0.46 2.78 -25.96
CA ARG A 574 0.84 2.98 -26.61
C ARG A 574 1.95 3.18 -25.58
N GLY A 575 3.06 2.49 -25.78
CA GLY A 575 4.29 2.69 -25.01
C GLY A 575 4.25 2.07 -23.61
N ILE A 576 4.92 2.74 -22.68
CA ILE A 576 5.01 2.34 -21.27
C ILE A 576 3.71 2.74 -20.57
N ASN A 577 3.13 1.83 -19.79
CA ASN A 577 1.93 2.10 -19.00
C ASN A 577 2.04 1.53 -17.57
N THR A 578 1.11 1.95 -16.71
CA THR A 578 0.97 1.50 -15.31
C THR A 578 -0.34 0.75 -15.10
N TRP A 579 -0.92 0.19 -16.16
CA TRP A 579 -2.21 -0.46 -16.07
C TRP A 579 -2.10 -1.71 -15.20
N GLY A 580 -3.17 -2.14 -14.55
CA GLY A 580 -3.14 -3.42 -13.85
C GLY A 580 -4.50 -4.04 -13.67
N HIS A 581 -4.53 -5.37 -13.73
CA HIS A 581 -5.73 -6.16 -13.53
C HIS A 581 -6.00 -6.31 -12.04
N SER A 582 -7.12 -5.75 -11.57
CA SER A 582 -7.53 -5.86 -10.18
C SER A 582 -9.02 -5.58 -9.98
N PHE A 583 -9.48 -5.86 -8.77
CA PHE A 583 -10.78 -5.45 -8.27
C PHE A 583 -10.64 -4.99 -6.81
N GLY A 584 -11.62 -4.21 -6.34
CA GLY A 584 -11.76 -3.81 -4.95
C GLY A 584 -12.87 -4.60 -4.27
N ILE A 585 -12.67 -4.99 -3.02
CA ILE A 585 -13.73 -5.50 -2.13
C ILE A 585 -13.82 -4.59 -0.93
N GLU A 586 -14.96 -3.94 -0.76
CA GLU A 586 -15.31 -3.28 0.49
C GLU A 586 -16.00 -4.29 1.41
N GLN A 587 -15.33 -4.60 2.52
CA GLN A 587 -15.81 -5.56 3.52
C GLN A 587 -16.86 -4.91 4.44
N PRO A 588 -17.64 -5.71 5.20
CA PRO A 588 -18.70 -5.19 6.07
C PRO A 588 -18.23 -4.20 7.14
N ASP A 589 -16.96 -4.25 7.52
CA ASP A 589 -16.32 -3.29 8.45
C ASP A 589 -15.89 -1.97 7.79
N GLY A 590 -16.14 -1.82 6.48
CA GLY A 590 -15.76 -0.67 5.67
C GLY A 590 -14.29 -0.65 5.25
N THR A 591 -13.52 -1.72 5.47
CA THR A 591 -12.17 -1.83 4.92
C THR A 591 -12.20 -2.19 3.44
N MET A 592 -11.29 -1.60 2.66
CA MET A 592 -11.14 -1.90 1.24
C MET A 592 -9.92 -2.78 1.01
N GLN A 593 -10.12 -3.91 0.34
CA GLN A 593 -9.05 -4.77 -0.17
C GLN A 593 -8.92 -4.60 -1.68
N LEU A 594 -7.75 -4.19 -2.14
CA LEU A 594 -7.43 -4.08 -3.57
C LEU A 594 -6.64 -5.34 -4.00
N VAL A 595 -7.26 -6.16 -4.83
CA VAL A 595 -6.83 -7.53 -5.14
C VAL A 595 -6.41 -7.62 -6.61
N PRO A 596 -5.12 -7.79 -6.91
CA PRO A 596 -4.66 -8.06 -8.27
C PRO A 596 -5.15 -9.41 -8.78
N ILE A 597 -5.48 -9.46 -10.06
CA ILE A 597 -5.73 -10.70 -10.79
C ILE A 597 -4.41 -11.11 -11.46
N VAL A 598 -3.93 -12.29 -11.12
CA VAL A 598 -2.64 -12.83 -11.58
C VAL A 598 -2.93 -14.09 -12.39
N SER A 599 -2.58 -14.08 -13.67
CA SER A 599 -2.77 -15.24 -14.57
C SER A 599 -4.21 -15.78 -14.58
N GLY A 600 -5.21 -14.91 -14.46
CA GLY A 600 -6.63 -15.29 -14.41
C GLY A 600 -7.12 -15.85 -13.06
N LYS A 601 -6.30 -15.76 -12.02
CA LYS A 601 -6.63 -16.15 -10.64
C LYS A 601 -6.60 -14.93 -9.73
N TRP A 602 -7.44 -14.92 -8.70
CA TRP A 602 -7.50 -13.85 -7.69
C TRP A 602 -6.85 -14.26 -6.35
N ARG A 603 -6.55 -15.55 -6.21
CA ARG A 603 -5.82 -16.16 -5.10
C ARG A 603 -5.13 -17.47 -5.56
N PRO A 604 -4.17 -18.01 -4.77
CA PRO A 604 -3.42 -19.22 -5.11
C PRO A 604 -4.24 -20.50 -5.23
#